data_AF-A0AAJ1D181-F1
#
_entry.id   AF-A0AAJ1D181-F1
#
_cell.length_a   1.000
_cell.length_b   1.000
_cell.length_c   1.000
_cell.angle_alpha   90.00
_cell.angle_beta   90.00
_cell.angle_gamma   90.00
#
_symmetry.space_group_name_H-M   'P 1'
#
loop_
_entity.id
_entity.type
_entity.pdbx_description
1 polymer ?
#
loop_
_entity_poly.entity_id
_entity_poly.type
_entity_poly.pdbx_seq_one_letter_code
_entity_poly.pdbx_strand_id
1 'polypeptide(L)' 'MNGAQTSGWAAGTGGSLTPSQLNILILSALAIVILLFSAWAIVQGYRGWASRAITLRQFNELVIRLVLLYLLTLFFFFN' A
#
# COMPACT_ATOMS: atom_id res chain seq x y z
N MET A 1 10.62 22.46 -0.81
CA MET A 1 12.05 22.36 -1.15
C MET A 1 12.60 23.77 -1.32
N ASN A 2 13.78 24.05 -0.77
CA ASN A 2 14.48 25.31 -1.05
C ASN A 2 15.29 25.22 -2.37
N GLY A 3 15.90 26.33 -2.79
CA GLY A 3 16.64 26.40 -4.06
C GLY A 3 17.78 25.38 -4.16
N ALA A 4 18.55 25.21 -3.08
CA ALA A 4 19.67 24.25 -3.03
C ALA A 4 19.20 22.77 -3.09
N GLN A 5 18.05 22.45 -2.48
CA GLN A 5 17.47 21.11 -2.57
C GLN A 5 16.99 20.79 -3.98
N THR A 6 16.43 21.78 -4.68
CA THR A 6 15.92 21.62 -6.05
C THR A 6 17.06 21.47 -7.04
N SER A 7 18.15 22.24 -6.90
CA SER A 7 19.34 22.10 -7.74
C SER A 7 20.07 20.78 -7.50
N GLY A 8 20.21 20.36 -6.22
CA GLY A 8 20.78 19.08 -5.87
C GLY A 8 20.00 17.90 -6.45
N TRP A 9 18.66 17.94 -6.40
CA TRP A 9 17.81 16.95 -7.03
C TRP A 9 18.02 16.91 -8.56
N ALA A 10 17.94 18.06 -9.22
CA ALA A 10 18.10 18.15 -10.68
C ALA A 10 19.47 17.63 -11.14
N ALA A 11 20.55 17.90 -10.38
CA ALA A 11 21.87 17.37 -10.65
C ALA A 11 21.92 15.83 -10.55
N GLY A 12 21.22 15.24 -9.58
CA GLY A 12 21.17 13.79 -9.37
C GLY A 12 20.31 13.05 -10.41
N THR A 13 19.24 13.66 -10.92
CA THR A 13 18.32 13.03 -11.88
C THR A 13 18.55 13.45 -13.33
N GLY A 14 19.54 14.30 -13.61
CA GLY A 14 19.75 14.90 -14.93
C GLY A 14 18.63 15.84 -15.36
N GLY A 15 17.84 16.38 -14.41
CA GLY A 15 16.77 17.35 -14.64
C GLY A 15 15.47 16.81 -15.27
N SER A 16 15.40 15.53 -15.63
CA SER A 16 14.26 14.94 -16.35
C SER A 16 13.13 14.43 -15.45
N LEU A 17 13.41 14.20 -14.17
CA LEU A 17 12.46 13.70 -13.18
C LEU A 17 12.18 14.76 -12.13
N THR A 18 10.91 14.93 -11.82
CA THR A 18 10.42 15.78 -10.74
C THR A 18 10.31 14.98 -9.44
N PRO A 19 10.49 15.61 -8.26
CA PRO A 19 10.29 14.93 -6.97
C PRO A 19 8.88 14.35 -6.80
N SER A 20 7.86 14.96 -7.42
CA SER A 20 6.48 14.45 -7.39
C SER A 20 6.31 13.12 -8.12
N GLN A 21 7.06 12.88 -9.21
CA GLN A 21 7.04 11.58 -9.91
C GLN A 21 7.59 10.46 -9.01
N LEU A 22 8.64 10.72 -8.23
CA LEU A 22 9.14 9.74 -7.27
C LEU A 22 8.12 9.47 -6.16
N ASN A 23 7.44 10.52 -5.65
CA ASN A 23 6.38 10.35 -4.67
C ASN A 23 5.23 9.47 -5.22
N ILE A 24 4.77 9.72 -6.44
CA ILE A 24 3.75 8.89 -7.11
C ILE A 24 4.21 7.44 -7.25
N LEU A 25 5.46 7.21 -7.65
CA LEU A 25 6.02 5.86 -7.80
C LEU A 25 6.00 5.11 -6.46
N ILE A 26 6.44 5.76 -5.38
CA ILE A 26 6.45 5.18 -4.03
C ILE A 26 5.03 4.87 -3.55
N LEU A 27 4.10 5.81 -3.71
CA LEU A 27 2.70 5.62 -3.31
C LEU A 27 2.04 4.49 -4.12
N SER A 28 2.30 4.44 -5.43
CA SER A 28 1.78 3.38 -6.30
C SER A 28 2.35 2.01 -5.93
N ALA A 29 3.64 1.94 -5.60
CA ALA A 29 4.27 0.71 -5.11
C ALA A 29 3.65 0.25 -3.78
N LEU A 30 3.40 1.17 -2.85
CA LEU A 30 2.70 0.87 -1.60
C LEU A 30 1.29 0.31 -1.86
N ALA A 31 0.52 0.93 -2.74
CA ALA A 31 -0.80 0.46 -3.13
C ALA A 31 -0.75 -0.97 -3.71
N ILE A 32 0.20 -1.25 -4.62
CA ILE A 32 0.38 -2.59 -5.21
C ILE A 32 0.68 -3.63 -4.12
N VAL A 33 1.59 -3.33 -3.20
CA VAL A 33 1.94 -4.25 -2.11
C VAL A 33 0.72 -4.56 -1.23
N ILE A 34 -0.05 -3.55 -0.85
CA ILE A 34 -1.26 -3.73 -0.03
C ILE A 34 -2.32 -4.56 -0.77
N LEU A 35 -2.52 -4.31 -2.07
CA LEU A 35 -3.45 -5.08 -2.90
C LEU A 35 -3.06 -6.55 -2.98
N LEU A 36 -1.80 -6.83 -3.30
CA LEU A 36 -1.30 -8.21 -3.43
C LEU A 36 -1.34 -8.93 -2.07
N PHE A 37 -0.93 -8.27 -1.00
CA PHE A 37 -1.01 -8.82 0.35
C PHE A 37 -2.45 -9.14 0.76
N SER A 38 -3.39 -8.23 0.49
CA SER A 38 -4.80 -8.40 0.82
C SER A 38 -5.42 -9.56 0.04
N ALA A 39 -5.14 -9.65 -1.27
CA ALA A 39 -5.60 -10.75 -2.11
C ALA A 39 -5.09 -12.10 -1.59
N TRP A 40 -3.79 -12.19 -1.27
CA TRP A 40 -3.20 -13.38 -0.67
C TRP A 40 -3.84 -13.73 0.67
N ALA A 41 -4.02 -12.75 1.57
CA ALA A 41 -4.58 -12.95 2.89
C ALA A 41 -6.02 -13.46 2.82
N ILE A 42 -6.85 -12.91 1.93
CA ILE A 42 -8.22 -13.36 1.69
C ILE A 42 -8.23 -14.81 1.18
N VAL A 43 -7.37 -15.16 0.22
CA VAL A 43 -7.27 -16.53 -0.29
C VAL A 43 -6.89 -17.51 0.82
N GLN A 44 -5.93 -17.16 1.67
CA GLN A 44 -5.54 -18.01 2.80
C GLN A 44 -6.65 -18.13 3.84
N GLY A 45 -7.32 -17.03 4.18
CA GLY A 45 -8.47 -17.01 5.09
C GLY A 45 -9.62 -17.86 4.55
N TYR A 46 -9.94 -17.73 3.27
CA TYR A 46 -10.99 -18.53 2.61
C TYR A 46 -10.64 -20.01 2.63
N ARG A 47 -9.40 -20.38 2.27
CA ARG A 47 -8.94 -21.79 2.31
C ARG A 47 -9.02 -22.36 3.72
N GLY A 48 -8.62 -21.60 4.74
CA GLY A 48 -8.73 -22.00 6.14
C GLY A 48 -10.17 -22.16 6.62
N TRP A 49 -11.08 -21.29 6.16
CA TRP A 49 -12.50 -21.41 6.48
C TRP A 49 -13.13 -22.62 5.79
N ALA A 50 -12.84 -22.82 4.50
CA ALA A 50 -13.33 -23.94 3.71
C ALA A 50 -12.85 -25.30 4.27
N SER A 51 -11.62 -25.37 4.79
CA SER A 51 -11.08 -26.57 5.45
C SER A 51 -11.53 -26.73 6.91
N ARG A 52 -12.38 -25.84 7.44
CA ARG A 52 -12.81 -25.76 8.85
C ARG A 52 -11.66 -25.57 9.85
N ALA A 53 -10.49 -25.10 9.39
CA ALA A 53 -9.38 -24.74 10.27
C ALA A 53 -9.63 -23.43 11.02
N ILE A 54 -10.45 -22.53 10.46
CA ILE A 54 -10.91 -21.32 11.13
C ILE A 54 -12.44 -21.17 11.05
N THR A 55 -13.01 -20.44 11.99
CA THR A 55 -14.42 -20.09 12.02
C THR A 55 -14.73 -18.93 11.08
N LEU A 56 -16.01 -18.79 10.68
CA LEU A 56 -16.47 -17.64 9.90
C LEU A 56 -16.21 -16.31 10.63
N ARG A 57 -16.29 -16.29 11.96
CA ARG A 57 -15.98 -15.12 12.79
C ARG A 57 -14.52 -14.67 12.59
N GLN A 58 -13.57 -15.59 12.67
CA GLN A 58 -12.15 -15.28 12.46
C GLN A 58 -11.87 -14.78 11.04
N PHE A 59 -12.55 -15.34 10.04
CA PHE A 59 -12.47 -14.85 8.66
C PHE A 59 -13.03 -13.41 8.52
N ASN A 60 -14.17 -13.12 9.16
CA ASN A 60 -14.73 -11.75 9.15
C ASN A 60 -13.80 -10.76 9.85
N GLU A 61 -13.19 -11.14 10.98
CA GLU A 61 -12.19 -10.31 11.67
C GLU A 61 -10.98 -10.01 10.77
N LEU A 62 -10.52 -10.97 9.95
CA LEU A 62 -9.48 -10.74 8.93
C LEU A 62 -9.92 -9.69 7.90
N VAL A 63 -11.13 -9.83 7.34
CA VAL A 63 -11.65 -8.88 6.33
C VAL A 63 -11.77 -7.48 6.91
N ILE A 64 -12.27 -7.33 8.13
CA ILE A 64 -12.37 -6.02 8.81
C ILE A 64 -10.98 -5.41 9.01
N ARG A 65 -9.97 -6.20 9.42
CA ARG A 65 -8.59 -5.71 9.56
C ARG A 65 -8.03 -5.21 8.24
N LEU A 66 -8.31 -5.89 7.13
CA LEU A 66 -7.89 -5.43 5.80
C LEU A 66 -8.60 -4.12 5.44
N VAL A 67 -9.92 -4.01 5.65
CA VAL A 67 -10.66 -2.75 5.40
C VAL A 67 -10.05 -1.59 6.20
N LEU A 68 -9.77 -1.79 7.49
CA LEU A 68 -9.10 -0.78 8.31
C LEU A 68 -7.71 -0.42 7.76
N LEU A 69 -6.92 -1.40 7.32
CA LEU A 69 -5.62 -1.15 6.69
C LEU A 69 -5.75 -0.26 5.45
N TYR A 70 -6.76 -0.50 4.58
CA TYR A 70 -7.03 0.37 3.43
C TYR A 70 -7.42 1.78 3.86
N LEU A 71 -8.35 1.91 4.81
CA LEU A 71 -8.81 3.22 5.27
C LEU A 71 -7.66 4.04 5.85
N LEU A 72 -6.82 3.44 6.69
CA LEU A 72 -5.64 4.09 7.25
C LEU A 72 -4.64 4.46 6.15
N THR A 73 -4.41 3.55 5.20
CA THR A 73 -3.48 3.83 4.08
C THR A 73 -3.96 5.00 3.25
N LEU A 74 -5.24 5.03 2.87
CA LEU A 74 -5.82 6.11 2.08
C LEU A 74 -5.78 7.43 2.85
N PHE A 75 -6.13 7.40 4.14
CA PHE A 75 -6.15 8.59 5.00
C PHE A 75 -4.76 9.20 5.24
N PHE A 76 -3.71 8.39 5.36
CA PHE A 76 -2.36 8.89 5.67
C PHE A 76 -1.50 9.16 4.45
N PHE A 77 -1.78 8.51 3.31
CA PHE A 77 -0.86 8.52 2.16
C PHE A 77 -1.49 8.96 0.83
N PHE A 78 -2.82 8.95 0.69
CA PHE A 78 -3.52 9.27 -0.57
C PHE A 78 -4.49 10.45 -0.43
N ASN A 79 -4.18 11.38 0.48
CA ASN A 79 -4.97 12.55 0.84
C ASN A 79 -4.32 13.87 0.42
#